data_AF-A0A1G2Y0E8-F1
#
_entry.id   AF-A0A1G2Y0E8-F1
#
_cell.length_a   1.000
_cell.length_b   1.000
_cell.length_c   1.000
_cell.angle_alpha   90.00
_cell.angle_beta   90.00
_cell.angle_gamma   90.00
#
_symmetry.space_group_name_H-M   'P 1'
#
loop_
_entity.id
_entity.type
_entity.pdbx_description
1 polymer ?
#
loop_
_entity_poly.entity_id
_entity_poly.type
_entity_poly.pdbx_seq_one_letter_code
_entity_poly.pdbx_strand_id
1 'polypeptide(L)'
;MAVWYAHSSNVDINAANLWHTHPTNNTPVNFATCDNTVVLSANGKNQIRINVDVTCLRLSTVVESGGAIGGSFYYTGTDTAGNPVGAINVTGDVKAATYCIVVLGETLLTIIGKITSTSNQGALFLMGDNAKARVVGDVESASSTETISQVGNNSELTIDGNVTGSTNADAYGVWVTGSNAALIINGNVTGGLDGTALSVDGQYNNVTINGNVTGGTYGLGMGLSCLDGHVRINGNIYASHDATGMQINVEAANITLDADEVHGGGGVDIHGIYNSAAQGKITIKKAVGGSGENSCGIYSETTETFNVVITEAVIGGTNRNSYGFYSRMGNGGAIIKGNIIDSLMCSAIAGKIRVDVGSANYYQAYDVNDKPKKYGLNAASPFRRSRFV
;
A
#
# COMPACT_ATOMS: atom_id res chain seq x y z
N MET A 1 18.62 34.85 -22.88
CA MET A 1 19.29 33.55 -22.71
C MET A 1 18.82 32.67 -23.86
N ALA A 2 19.71 32.03 -24.62
CA ALA A 2 19.31 31.28 -25.83
C ALA A 2 18.96 29.83 -25.47
N VAL A 3 17.79 29.36 -25.88
CA VAL A 3 17.22 28.03 -25.60
C VAL A 3 16.66 27.47 -26.91
N TRP A 4 16.72 26.15 -27.12
CA TRP A 4 16.36 25.47 -28.38
C TRP A 4 15.51 24.19 -28.09
N TYR A 5 14.58 23.78 -28.99
CA TYR A 5 13.25 23.26 -28.54
C TYR A 5 12.53 22.11 -29.33
N ALA A 6 12.41 20.93 -28.72
CA ALA A 6 11.39 19.85 -28.85
C ALA A 6 10.87 19.30 -30.23
N HIS A 7 11.63 18.57 -31.05
CA HIS A 7 11.33 18.19 -32.47
C HIS A 7 10.19 17.19 -32.73
N SER A 8 9.61 17.28 -33.94
CA SER A 8 8.87 16.23 -34.65
C SER A 8 9.09 16.33 -36.17
N SER A 9 8.77 15.26 -36.91
CA SER A 9 8.21 15.40 -38.28
C SER A 9 6.88 14.66 -38.46
N ASN A 10 6.36 14.02 -37.40
CA ASN A 10 4.98 13.56 -37.34
C ASN A 10 4.42 13.51 -35.91
N VAL A 11 3.10 13.32 -35.87
CA VAL A 11 2.13 13.66 -34.82
C VAL A 11 2.41 13.12 -33.41
N ASP A 12 2.07 13.96 -32.44
CA ASP A 12 1.88 13.71 -31.01
C ASP A 12 3.17 13.59 -30.16
N ILE A 13 3.08 14.00 -28.88
CA ILE A 13 4.16 14.53 -28.00
C ILE A 13 4.69 15.99 -28.19
N ASN A 14 4.23 16.94 -29.02
CA ASN A 14 3.04 17.04 -29.88
C ASN A 14 3.36 17.49 -31.31
N ALA A 15 4.06 18.63 -31.47
CA ALA A 15 4.25 19.32 -32.75
C ALA A 15 5.34 20.42 -32.73
N ALA A 16 6.45 20.24 -32.00
CA ALA A 16 7.54 21.24 -31.92
C ALA A 16 8.80 20.81 -32.76
N ASN A 17 9.96 21.49 -32.65
CA ASN A 17 10.97 21.53 -33.75
C ASN A 17 12.50 21.30 -33.49
N LEU A 18 13.00 20.89 -32.30
CA LEU A 18 14.41 20.52 -31.99
C LEU A 18 14.64 19.88 -30.57
N TRP A 19 14.41 18.56 -30.31
CA TRP A 19 14.62 17.98 -28.95
C TRP A 19 16.13 17.80 -28.74
N HIS A 20 16.67 18.45 -27.72
CA HIS A 20 18.10 18.44 -27.41
C HIS A 20 18.42 17.57 -26.20
N THR A 21 19.59 16.93 -26.26
CA THR A 21 20.29 16.34 -25.12
C THR A 21 20.97 17.46 -24.31
N HIS A 22 21.56 17.13 -23.16
CA HIS A 22 22.35 18.07 -22.36
C HIS A 22 23.52 17.35 -21.65
N PRO A 23 24.79 17.79 -21.76
CA PRO A 23 25.35 18.81 -22.65
C PRO A 23 26.72 18.42 -23.29
N THR A 24 26.82 18.27 -24.61
CA THR A 24 28.13 18.35 -25.32
C THR A 24 28.03 18.84 -26.77
N ASN A 25 26.97 18.50 -27.49
CA ASN A 25 26.83 18.74 -28.93
C ASN A 25 25.42 19.25 -29.28
N ASN A 26 25.34 20.30 -30.10
CA ASN A 26 24.07 20.88 -30.57
C ASN A 26 23.40 20.04 -31.68
N THR A 27 23.59 18.72 -31.66
CA THR A 27 23.10 17.79 -32.69
C THR A 27 21.64 17.43 -32.42
N PRO A 28 20.74 17.51 -33.41
CA PRO A 28 19.37 17.00 -33.28
C PRO A 28 19.39 15.48 -33.09
N VAL A 29 18.57 14.95 -32.17
CA VAL A 29 18.38 13.51 -32.00
C VAL A 29 17.01 13.09 -32.53
N ASN A 30 16.97 11.96 -33.25
CA ASN A 30 15.72 11.37 -33.73
C ASN A 30 15.12 10.48 -32.63
N PHE A 31 13.83 10.68 -32.33
CA PHE A 31 13.08 9.96 -31.28
C PHE A 31 13.26 8.44 -31.30
N ALA A 32 13.33 7.83 -32.48
CA ALA A 32 13.43 6.37 -32.64
C ALA A 32 14.77 5.79 -32.12
N THR A 33 15.81 6.63 -31.96
CA THR A 33 17.15 6.21 -31.51
C THR A 33 17.80 7.31 -30.67
N CYS A 34 17.14 7.76 -29.60
CA CYS A 34 17.86 8.38 -28.48
C CYS A 34 18.77 7.32 -27.86
N ASP A 35 20.08 7.56 -27.81
CA ASP A 35 21.01 6.65 -27.15
C ASP A 35 20.81 6.62 -25.63
N ASN A 36 21.47 5.66 -24.98
CA ASN A 36 21.39 5.40 -23.55
C ASN A 36 22.06 6.47 -22.66
N THR A 37 22.37 7.66 -23.20
CA THR A 37 22.82 8.84 -22.43
C THR A 37 21.83 10.01 -22.49
N VAL A 38 20.79 9.93 -23.32
CA VAL A 38 19.88 11.07 -23.57
C VAL A 38 18.88 11.30 -22.45
N VAL A 39 18.95 12.49 -21.84
CA VAL A 39 17.88 13.07 -21.02
C VAL A 39 17.01 13.98 -21.89
N LEU A 40 15.72 13.68 -22.03
CA LEU A 40 14.74 14.56 -22.66
C LEU A 40 14.21 15.54 -21.61
N SER A 41 14.47 16.84 -21.76
CA SER A 41 13.98 17.87 -20.83
C SER A 41 12.76 18.62 -21.34
N ALA A 42 11.75 18.81 -20.49
CA ALA A 42 10.59 19.64 -20.76
C ALA A 42 11.00 21.12 -20.94
N ASN A 43 11.08 21.58 -22.19
CA ASN A 43 11.54 22.92 -22.54
C ASN A 43 10.52 24.02 -22.19
N GLY A 44 10.36 24.31 -20.89
CA GLY A 44 9.35 25.25 -20.37
C GLY A 44 7.90 24.75 -20.49
N LYS A 45 7.69 23.43 -20.53
CA LYS A 45 6.38 22.80 -20.62
C LYS A 45 5.99 22.18 -19.28
N ASN A 46 4.99 22.77 -18.62
CA ASN A 46 4.50 22.29 -17.32
C ASN A 46 3.57 21.06 -17.44
N GLN A 47 3.16 20.70 -18.65
CA GLN A 47 2.35 19.52 -18.94
C GLN A 47 2.78 18.98 -20.31
N ILE A 48 3.06 17.68 -20.41
CA ILE A 48 3.42 16.98 -21.65
C ILE A 48 2.46 15.80 -21.82
N ARG A 49 1.82 15.67 -22.99
CA ARG A 49 1.03 14.47 -23.30
C ARG A 49 1.96 13.38 -23.85
N ILE A 50 1.85 12.15 -23.32
CA ILE A 50 2.48 10.95 -23.86
C ILE A 50 1.40 10.14 -24.58
N ASN A 51 1.64 9.81 -25.84
CA ASN A 51 0.75 9.06 -26.72
C ASN A 51 1.44 8.56 -28.01
N VAL A 52 2.77 8.59 -28.03
CA VAL A 52 3.65 7.86 -28.96
C VAL A 52 4.67 7.10 -28.12
N ASP A 53 5.22 6.00 -28.65
CA ASP A 53 6.28 5.25 -27.97
C ASP A 53 7.54 6.12 -27.81
N VAL A 54 8.17 6.05 -26.63
CA VAL A 54 9.39 6.79 -26.28
C VAL A 54 10.45 5.79 -25.84
N THR A 55 11.70 6.00 -26.28
CA THR A 55 12.87 5.30 -25.74
C THR A 55 13.97 6.32 -25.49
N CYS A 56 14.54 6.34 -24.29
CA CYS A 56 15.61 7.25 -23.86
C CYS A 56 16.30 6.69 -22.60
N LEU A 57 17.32 7.37 -22.06
CA LEU A 57 17.79 7.08 -20.70
C LEU A 57 16.78 7.58 -19.67
N ARG A 58 16.33 8.83 -19.81
CA ARG A 58 15.38 9.46 -18.89
C ARG A 58 14.55 10.55 -19.55
N LEU A 59 13.23 10.47 -19.37
CA LEU A 59 12.26 11.49 -19.71
C LEU A 59 12.04 12.40 -18.47
N SER A 60 12.44 13.67 -18.57
CA SER A 60 12.48 14.60 -17.43
C SER A 60 11.66 15.88 -17.65
N THR A 61 10.92 16.32 -16.62
CA THR A 61 10.48 17.72 -16.53
C THR A 61 11.28 18.56 -15.52
N VAL A 62 12.17 17.93 -14.74
CA VAL A 62 12.91 18.59 -13.66
C VAL A 62 14.13 19.32 -14.21
N VAL A 63 14.28 20.59 -13.81
CA VAL A 63 15.52 21.36 -14.00
C VAL A 63 16.56 20.85 -12.99
N GLU A 64 17.49 20.02 -13.47
CA GLU A 64 18.49 19.31 -12.66
C GLU A 64 19.37 20.23 -11.78
N SER A 65 19.46 21.53 -12.08
CA SER A 65 20.15 22.52 -11.25
C SER A 65 19.30 23.08 -10.10
N GLY A 66 18.38 22.28 -9.54
CA GLY A 66 17.58 22.63 -8.36
C GLY A 66 16.43 23.63 -8.59
N GLY A 67 15.92 23.73 -9.83
CA GLY A 67 14.80 24.62 -10.14
C GLY A 67 13.44 23.98 -9.86
N ALA A 68 12.60 24.64 -9.04
CA ALA A 68 11.25 24.17 -8.69
C ALA A 68 10.21 24.22 -9.85
N ILE A 69 10.65 24.59 -11.07
CA ILE A 69 9.80 24.60 -12.26
C ILE A 69 9.95 23.25 -12.97
N GLY A 70 9.02 22.34 -12.68
CA GLY A 70 8.86 21.11 -13.44
C GLY A 70 7.39 20.76 -13.61
N GLY A 71 7.09 20.09 -14.72
CA GLY A 71 5.74 19.71 -15.13
C GLY A 71 5.36 18.25 -14.88
N SER A 72 4.18 17.88 -15.37
CA SER A 72 3.58 16.54 -15.31
C SER A 72 3.60 15.84 -16.67
N PHE A 73 3.62 14.52 -16.70
CA PHE A 73 3.32 13.73 -17.90
C PHE A 73 1.87 13.21 -17.86
N TYR A 74 1.13 13.35 -18.96
CA TYR A 74 -0.27 12.92 -19.08
C TYR A 74 -0.44 11.86 -20.17
N TYR A 75 -1.08 10.75 -19.86
CA TYR A 75 -1.53 9.78 -20.85
C TYR A 75 -3.06 9.80 -20.93
N THR A 76 -3.62 10.26 -22.04
CA THR A 76 -5.08 10.42 -22.23
C THR A 76 -5.71 9.34 -23.10
N GLY A 77 -4.95 8.31 -23.51
CA GLY A 77 -5.42 7.29 -24.46
C GLY A 77 -5.85 7.84 -25.82
N THR A 78 -5.53 9.11 -26.10
CA THR A 78 -6.04 9.88 -27.25
C THR A 78 -5.00 10.83 -27.83
N ASP A 79 -5.05 11.02 -29.15
CA ASP A 79 -4.26 12.02 -29.88
C ASP A 79 -4.77 13.45 -29.63
N THR A 80 -4.10 14.45 -30.20
CA THR A 80 -4.44 15.86 -30.03
C THR A 80 -5.82 16.23 -30.63
N ALA A 81 -6.39 15.40 -31.51
CA ALA A 81 -7.73 15.55 -32.11
C ALA A 81 -8.82 14.71 -31.42
N GLY A 82 -8.46 13.87 -30.43
CA GLY A 82 -9.38 12.99 -29.70
C GLY A 82 -9.53 11.59 -30.30
N ASN A 83 -8.77 11.23 -31.33
CA ASN A 83 -8.75 9.86 -31.85
C ASN A 83 -8.04 8.94 -30.83
N PRO A 84 -8.51 7.70 -30.59
CA PRO A 84 -7.83 6.78 -29.68
C PRO A 84 -6.39 6.48 -30.14
N VAL A 85 -5.43 6.54 -29.21
CA VAL A 85 -4.11 5.91 -29.39
C VAL A 85 -4.10 4.55 -28.70
N GLY A 86 -3.29 3.64 -29.24
CA GLY A 86 -3.15 2.27 -28.72
C GLY A 86 -2.44 2.22 -27.35
N ALA A 87 -2.01 1.01 -26.99
CA ALA A 87 -1.05 0.86 -25.91
C ALA A 87 0.27 1.58 -26.28
N ILE A 88 0.89 2.24 -25.31
CA ILE A 88 2.09 3.07 -25.51
C ILE A 88 3.17 2.69 -24.49
N ASN A 89 4.42 2.67 -24.94
CA ASN A 89 5.60 2.23 -24.20
C ASN A 89 6.57 3.40 -23.99
N VAL A 90 6.96 3.65 -22.73
CA VAL A 90 8.01 4.60 -22.35
C VAL A 90 9.17 3.82 -21.78
N THR A 91 10.24 3.63 -22.54
CA THR A 91 11.48 3.00 -22.08
C THR A 91 12.47 4.08 -21.64
N GLY A 92 12.98 3.94 -20.41
CA GLY A 92 13.78 4.95 -19.71
C GLY A 92 13.08 5.43 -18.44
N ASP A 93 13.87 5.98 -17.51
CA ASP A 93 13.35 6.54 -16.25
C ASP A 93 12.42 7.74 -16.52
N VAL A 94 11.41 7.95 -15.68
CA VAL A 94 10.52 9.12 -15.78
C VAL A 94 10.66 9.96 -14.52
N LYS A 95 11.13 11.20 -14.68
CA LYS A 95 11.37 12.13 -13.56
C LYS A 95 10.59 13.42 -13.78
N ALA A 96 9.72 13.78 -12.85
CA ALA A 96 9.01 15.05 -12.93
C ALA A 96 8.93 15.73 -11.56
N ALA A 97 8.71 17.04 -11.55
CA ALA A 97 8.53 17.72 -10.27
C ALA A 97 7.16 17.39 -9.69
N THR A 98 6.09 17.48 -10.47
CA THR A 98 4.74 17.73 -9.96
C THR A 98 3.74 16.86 -10.71
N TYR A 99 2.99 16.00 -10.01
CA TYR A 99 2.19 14.90 -10.58
C TYR A 99 2.97 14.14 -11.68
N CYS A 100 3.98 13.34 -11.29
CA CYS A 100 5.01 12.89 -12.24
C CYS A 100 4.43 12.18 -13.48
N ILE A 101 3.56 11.20 -13.30
CA ILE A 101 2.72 10.63 -14.36
C ILE A 101 1.24 10.64 -13.94
N VAL A 102 0.36 11.08 -14.84
CA VAL A 102 -1.10 11.06 -14.69
C VAL A 102 -1.73 10.28 -15.85
N VAL A 103 -2.51 9.25 -15.52
CA VAL A 103 -3.12 8.32 -16.46
C VAL A 103 -4.64 8.53 -16.45
N LEU A 104 -5.16 8.92 -17.62
CA LEU A 104 -6.54 9.29 -17.90
C LEU A 104 -7.15 8.44 -19.03
N GLY A 105 -6.33 7.71 -19.78
CA GLY A 105 -6.74 6.89 -20.93
C GLY A 105 -7.00 5.43 -20.58
N GLU A 106 -8.01 4.84 -21.25
CA GLU A 106 -8.44 3.44 -21.07
C GLU A 106 -7.50 2.41 -21.74
N THR A 107 -6.65 2.87 -22.67
CA THR A 107 -5.58 2.06 -23.28
C THR A 107 -4.36 1.96 -22.34
N LEU A 108 -3.47 1.00 -22.58
CA LEU A 108 -2.38 0.69 -21.65
C LEU A 108 -1.16 1.60 -21.85
N LEU A 109 -0.82 2.39 -20.82
CA LEU A 109 0.52 2.98 -20.69
C LEU A 109 1.47 1.97 -20.02
N THR A 110 2.58 1.63 -20.65
CA THR A 110 3.68 0.87 -20.03
C THR A 110 4.91 1.76 -19.87
N ILE A 111 5.47 1.84 -18.67
CA ILE A 111 6.77 2.45 -18.39
C ILE A 111 7.78 1.34 -18.07
N ILE A 112 8.98 1.40 -18.66
CA ILE A 112 10.10 0.46 -18.45
C ILE A 112 11.30 1.29 -17.99
N GLY A 113 11.39 1.49 -16.68
CA GLY A 113 12.26 2.45 -16.02
C GLY A 113 11.68 2.89 -14.67
N LYS A 114 12.49 3.55 -13.86
CA LYS A 114 12.09 4.06 -12.55
C LYS A 114 11.28 5.35 -12.68
N ILE A 115 10.21 5.48 -11.89
CA ILE A 115 9.44 6.73 -11.77
C ILE A 115 9.91 7.50 -10.53
N THR A 116 10.11 8.81 -10.65
CA THR A 116 10.51 9.67 -9.52
C THR A 116 9.83 11.03 -9.57
N SER A 117 8.98 11.31 -8.57
CA SER A 117 8.50 12.68 -8.31
C SER A 117 9.44 13.44 -7.38
N THR A 118 9.67 14.73 -7.63
CA THR A 118 10.54 15.59 -6.79
C THR A 118 9.83 16.74 -6.07
N SER A 119 8.51 16.79 -6.05
CA SER A 119 7.74 17.81 -5.30
C SER A 119 6.62 17.18 -4.46
N ASN A 120 5.73 18.03 -3.94
CA ASN A 120 4.67 17.67 -3.00
C ASN A 120 3.47 16.94 -3.64
N GLN A 121 3.61 16.39 -4.84
CA GLN A 121 2.58 15.64 -5.56
C GLN A 121 3.19 14.35 -6.15
N GLY A 122 2.45 13.25 -6.07
CA GLY A 122 2.98 11.89 -6.24
C GLY A 122 3.66 11.52 -7.57
N ALA A 123 4.13 10.28 -7.59
CA ALA A 123 4.84 9.68 -8.72
C ALA A 123 3.89 9.19 -9.81
N LEU A 124 2.77 8.55 -9.44
CA LEU A 124 1.83 7.96 -10.40
C LEU A 124 0.38 8.11 -9.95
N PHE A 125 -0.46 8.65 -10.85
CA PHE A 125 -1.89 8.87 -10.64
C PHE A 125 -2.70 8.15 -11.71
N LEU A 126 -3.63 7.28 -11.31
CA LEU A 126 -4.65 6.73 -12.19
C LEU A 126 -5.97 7.42 -11.84
N MET A 127 -6.36 8.40 -12.66
CA MET A 127 -7.51 9.28 -12.41
C MET A 127 -8.63 9.12 -13.43
N GLY A 128 -8.36 8.52 -14.59
CA GLY A 128 -9.41 8.17 -15.54
C GLY A 128 -10.16 6.91 -15.11
N ASP A 129 -11.47 6.87 -15.33
CA ASP A 129 -12.19 5.60 -15.32
C ASP A 129 -11.62 4.67 -16.41
N ASN A 130 -11.59 3.37 -16.10
CA ASN A 130 -10.96 2.32 -16.89
C ASN A 130 -9.45 2.53 -17.17
N ALA A 131 -8.77 3.50 -16.50
CA ALA A 131 -7.38 3.84 -16.81
C ALA A 131 -6.39 2.69 -16.55
N LYS A 132 -5.46 2.45 -17.48
CA LYS A 132 -4.55 1.28 -17.43
C LYS A 132 -3.09 1.67 -17.47
N ALA A 133 -2.33 1.20 -16.48
CA ALA A 133 -0.90 1.44 -16.40
C ALA A 133 -0.10 0.21 -15.94
N ARG A 134 1.09 0.05 -16.51
CA ARG A 134 2.12 -0.87 -16.03
C ARG A 134 3.44 -0.13 -15.87
N VAL A 135 4.17 -0.41 -14.80
CA VAL A 135 5.53 0.07 -14.57
C VAL A 135 6.44 -1.14 -14.42
N VAL A 136 7.62 -1.10 -15.01
CA VAL A 136 8.68 -2.11 -14.85
C VAL A 136 9.92 -1.39 -14.32
N GLY A 137 10.03 -1.35 -13.00
CA GLY A 137 10.91 -0.45 -12.25
C GLY A 137 10.25 0.07 -10.98
N ASP A 138 11.05 0.67 -10.10
CA ASP A 138 10.57 1.23 -8.82
C ASP A 138 9.80 2.55 -9.02
N VAL A 139 8.94 2.89 -8.07
CA VAL A 139 8.15 4.13 -8.04
C VAL A 139 8.41 4.89 -6.74
N GLU A 140 8.99 6.09 -6.83
CA GLU A 140 9.40 6.87 -5.66
C GLU A 140 8.91 8.32 -5.73
N SER A 141 8.72 8.94 -4.56
CA SER A 141 8.45 10.37 -4.45
C SER A 141 9.35 11.01 -3.38
N ALA A 142 9.75 12.27 -3.59
CA ALA A 142 10.59 12.98 -2.63
C ALA A 142 9.79 13.54 -1.45
N SER A 143 8.66 14.22 -1.70
CA SER A 143 7.95 15.00 -0.68
C SER A 143 6.42 15.06 -0.84
N SER A 144 5.81 14.18 -1.63
CA SER A 144 4.37 14.16 -1.86
C SER A 144 3.54 13.59 -0.70
N THR A 145 2.24 13.88 -0.71
CA THR A 145 1.24 13.31 0.22
C THR A 145 0.84 11.86 -0.13
N GLU A 146 1.16 11.41 -1.33
CA GLU A 146 0.97 10.03 -1.78
C GLU A 146 2.00 9.71 -2.88
N THR A 147 2.55 8.50 -2.94
CA THR A 147 3.49 8.13 -4.03
C THR A 147 2.71 7.57 -5.22
N ILE A 148 1.75 6.69 -4.97
CA ILE A 148 0.78 6.21 -5.96
C ILE A 148 -0.64 6.55 -5.49
N SER A 149 -1.46 7.09 -6.40
CA SER A 149 -2.88 7.35 -6.18
C SER A 149 -3.72 6.69 -7.27
N GLN A 150 -4.67 5.82 -6.88
CA GLN A 150 -5.54 5.10 -7.81
C GLN A 150 -7.01 5.43 -7.50
N VAL A 151 -7.51 6.46 -8.20
CA VAL A 151 -8.80 7.13 -7.94
C VAL A 151 -9.85 6.78 -9.01
N GLY A 152 -9.41 6.48 -10.23
CA GLY A 152 -10.30 6.10 -11.33
C GLY A 152 -10.99 4.74 -11.11
N ASN A 153 -12.26 4.63 -11.46
CA ASN A 153 -13.03 3.39 -11.32
C ASN A 153 -12.64 2.37 -12.39
N ASN A 154 -12.69 1.08 -12.08
CA ASN A 154 -12.22 -0.02 -12.95
C ASN A 154 -10.77 0.15 -13.46
N SER A 155 -9.96 0.96 -12.77
CA SER A 155 -8.57 1.21 -13.19
C SER A 155 -7.67 0.00 -12.90
N GLU A 156 -6.67 -0.23 -13.74
CA GLU A 156 -5.75 -1.35 -13.64
C GLU A 156 -4.30 -0.85 -13.51
N LEU A 157 -3.65 -1.16 -12.40
CA LEU A 157 -2.23 -0.86 -12.16
C LEU A 157 -1.42 -2.13 -11.89
N THR A 158 -0.28 -2.27 -12.56
CA THR A 158 0.76 -3.27 -12.21
C THR A 158 2.12 -2.58 -12.06
N ILE A 159 2.79 -2.76 -10.92
CA ILE A 159 4.17 -2.31 -10.67
C ILE A 159 5.08 -3.54 -10.57
N ASP A 160 5.97 -3.73 -11.54
CA ASP A 160 7.05 -4.72 -11.48
C ASP A 160 8.30 -4.09 -10.84
N GLY A 161 8.18 -3.77 -9.55
CA GLY A 161 9.17 -3.04 -8.74
C GLY A 161 8.64 -2.70 -7.34
N ASN A 162 9.40 -1.93 -6.56
CA ASN A 162 9.00 -1.45 -5.24
C ASN A 162 8.29 -0.08 -5.34
N VAL A 163 7.56 0.29 -4.29
CA VAL A 163 7.01 1.64 -4.09
C VAL A 163 7.56 2.22 -2.80
N THR A 164 8.22 3.38 -2.88
CA THR A 164 8.84 4.04 -1.72
C THR A 164 8.14 5.36 -1.44
N GLY A 165 7.53 5.45 -0.26
CA GLY A 165 6.89 6.65 0.27
C GLY A 165 7.86 7.84 0.45
N SER A 166 7.27 9.04 0.56
CA SER A 166 8.00 10.31 0.53
C SER A 166 8.54 10.74 1.91
N THR A 167 9.44 11.73 1.98
CA THR A 167 9.92 12.26 3.27
C THR A 167 8.92 13.22 3.94
N ASN A 168 7.70 13.36 3.42
CA ASN A 168 6.61 14.08 4.05
C ASN A 168 5.94 13.19 5.12
N ALA A 169 5.43 13.79 6.19
CA ALA A 169 4.90 13.10 7.36
C ALA A 169 3.68 12.24 6.97
N ASP A 170 2.58 12.87 6.56
CA ASP A 170 1.28 12.22 6.31
C ASP A 170 1.24 11.34 5.03
N ALA A 171 2.39 10.99 4.45
CA ALA A 171 2.49 10.56 3.06
C ALA A 171 2.20 9.06 2.85
N TYR A 172 1.23 8.76 2.00
CA TYR A 172 0.93 7.40 1.59
C TYR A 172 2.02 6.82 0.68
N GLY A 173 2.36 5.54 0.87
CA GLY A 173 3.04 4.76 -0.16
C GLY A 173 2.10 4.59 -1.36
N VAL A 174 0.98 3.91 -1.12
CA VAL A 174 -0.08 3.69 -2.11
C VAL A 174 -1.44 4.00 -1.49
N TRP A 175 -2.26 4.76 -2.22
CA TRP A 175 -3.64 5.08 -1.87
C TRP A 175 -4.60 4.68 -2.99
N VAL A 176 -5.54 3.76 -2.69
CA VAL A 176 -6.55 3.27 -3.64
C VAL A 176 -7.94 3.69 -3.17
N THR A 177 -8.64 4.50 -3.97
CA THR A 177 -9.95 5.09 -3.61
C THR A 177 -11.03 4.94 -4.68
N GLY A 178 -10.67 4.57 -5.91
CA GLY A 178 -11.65 4.23 -6.96
C GLY A 178 -12.51 3.01 -6.59
N SER A 179 -13.52 2.69 -7.40
CA SER A 179 -14.31 1.46 -7.26
C SER A 179 -13.96 0.44 -8.34
N ASN A 180 -13.91 -0.85 -7.98
CA ASN A 180 -13.43 -1.96 -8.83
C ASN A 180 -11.98 -1.77 -9.34
N ALA A 181 -11.16 -0.97 -8.65
CA ALA A 181 -9.76 -0.76 -8.98
C ALA A 181 -8.95 -2.04 -8.72
N ALA A 182 -8.13 -2.43 -9.69
CA ALA A 182 -7.20 -3.54 -9.62
C ALA A 182 -5.75 -3.02 -9.47
N LEU A 183 -5.04 -3.54 -8.48
CA LEU A 183 -3.65 -3.17 -8.18
C LEU A 183 -2.81 -4.43 -7.96
N ILE A 184 -1.67 -4.52 -8.66
CA ILE A 184 -0.64 -5.53 -8.43
C ILE A 184 0.71 -4.82 -8.22
N ILE A 185 1.45 -5.17 -7.17
CA ILE A 185 2.81 -4.69 -6.92
C ILE A 185 3.73 -5.89 -6.66
N ASN A 186 4.68 -6.13 -7.56
CA ASN A 186 5.67 -7.21 -7.52
C ASN A 186 6.96 -6.78 -6.80
N GLY A 187 6.79 -6.19 -5.62
CA GLY A 187 7.85 -5.68 -4.76
C GLY A 187 7.29 -5.22 -3.41
N ASN A 188 8.11 -4.50 -2.64
CA ASN A 188 7.72 -3.97 -1.34
C ASN A 188 7.00 -2.61 -1.49
N VAL A 189 6.19 -2.24 -0.51
CA VAL A 189 5.59 -0.91 -0.38
C VAL A 189 6.01 -0.30 0.95
N THR A 190 6.58 0.90 0.95
CA THR A 190 6.83 1.67 2.18
C THR A 190 5.93 2.90 2.25
N GLY A 191 5.53 3.26 3.47
CA GLY A 191 4.93 4.56 3.76
C GLY A 191 5.96 5.68 3.63
N GLY A 192 5.48 6.92 3.70
CA GLY A 192 6.34 8.07 3.89
C GLY A 192 6.85 8.19 5.34
N LEU A 193 7.43 9.33 5.70
CA LEU A 193 8.14 9.50 6.98
C LEU A 193 7.30 9.10 8.19
N ASP A 194 6.03 9.48 8.22
CA ASP A 194 5.07 9.15 9.29
C ASP A 194 3.76 8.55 8.74
N GLY A 195 3.77 8.12 7.47
CA GLY A 195 2.57 7.88 6.67
C GLY A 195 2.27 6.40 6.40
N THR A 196 1.03 6.12 6.03
CA THR A 196 0.54 4.74 5.82
C THR A 196 1.10 4.13 4.54
N ALA A 197 1.64 2.91 4.60
CA ALA A 197 2.24 2.30 3.40
C ALA A 197 1.19 1.94 2.34
N LEU A 198 0.09 1.31 2.73
CA LEU A 198 -1.02 0.98 1.85
C LEU A 198 -2.36 1.37 2.48
N SER A 199 -3.11 2.28 1.84
CA SER A 199 -4.51 2.55 2.20
C SER A 199 -5.44 2.09 1.07
N VAL A 200 -6.40 1.22 1.39
CA VAL A 200 -7.39 0.69 0.44
C VAL A 200 -8.78 1.04 0.93
N ASP A 201 -9.39 1.99 0.23
CA ASP A 201 -10.71 2.55 0.47
C ASP A 201 -11.64 2.17 -0.70
N GLY A 202 -12.77 2.85 -0.89
CA GLY A 202 -13.65 2.62 -2.04
C GLY A 202 -14.48 1.32 -1.97
N GLN A 203 -14.77 0.71 -3.12
CA GLN A 203 -15.62 -0.50 -3.21
C GLN A 203 -15.07 -1.52 -4.21
N TYR A 204 -15.18 -2.83 -3.90
CA TYR A 204 -14.84 -3.97 -4.76
C TYR A 204 -13.39 -3.99 -5.28
N ASN A 205 -12.48 -3.28 -4.60
CA ASN A 205 -11.08 -3.15 -5.03
C ASN A 205 -10.30 -4.45 -4.81
N ASN A 206 -9.47 -4.83 -5.79
CA ASN A 206 -8.67 -6.05 -5.77
C ASN A 206 -7.17 -5.70 -5.77
N VAL A 207 -6.54 -5.79 -4.60
CA VAL A 207 -5.15 -5.38 -4.36
C VAL A 207 -4.29 -6.61 -4.07
N THR A 208 -3.15 -6.74 -4.74
CA THR A 208 -2.15 -7.78 -4.48
C THR A 208 -0.75 -7.19 -4.38
N ILE A 209 -0.09 -7.36 -3.22
CA ILE A 209 1.31 -7.00 -2.98
C ILE A 209 2.12 -8.28 -2.83
N ASN A 210 3.15 -8.47 -3.64
CA ASN A 210 4.04 -9.63 -3.65
C ASN A 210 5.39 -9.29 -2.98
N GLY A 211 5.30 -8.65 -1.81
CA GLY A 211 6.41 -8.20 -0.97
C GLY A 211 5.88 -7.70 0.37
N ASN A 212 6.72 -7.04 1.15
CA ASN A 212 6.33 -6.50 2.46
C ASN A 212 5.66 -5.12 2.34
N VAL A 213 4.84 -4.78 3.32
CA VAL A 213 4.18 -3.48 3.47
C VAL A 213 4.62 -2.84 4.79
N THR A 214 5.38 -1.75 4.74
CA THR A 214 6.05 -1.16 5.92
C THR A 214 5.71 0.32 6.09
N GLY A 215 4.90 0.64 7.11
CA GLY A 215 4.50 2.02 7.44
C GLY A 215 5.65 2.91 7.89
N GLY A 216 5.41 4.23 7.86
CA GLY A 216 6.31 5.24 8.42
C GLY A 216 6.51 5.14 9.94
N THR A 217 7.21 6.10 10.53
CA THR A 217 7.51 6.17 11.98
C THR A 217 6.22 6.08 12.81
N TYR A 218 5.26 6.94 12.50
CA TYR A 218 3.91 6.97 13.09
C TYR A 218 2.83 6.49 12.10
N GLY A 219 3.25 5.84 11.01
CA GLY A 219 2.39 5.41 9.92
C GLY A 219 1.97 3.95 10.01
N LEU A 220 0.72 3.65 9.67
CA LEU A 220 0.22 2.27 9.61
C LEU A 220 0.99 1.47 8.55
N GLY A 221 1.15 0.17 8.76
CA GLY A 221 1.48 -0.73 7.66
C GLY A 221 0.34 -0.68 6.63
N MET A 222 -0.89 -1.01 7.05
CA MET A 222 -2.05 -0.99 6.15
C MET A 222 -3.30 -0.38 6.79
N GLY A 223 -3.99 0.49 6.06
CA GLY A 223 -5.34 0.97 6.37
C GLY A 223 -6.36 0.37 5.41
N LEU A 224 -7.47 -0.17 5.93
CA LEU A 224 -8.57 -0.71 5.13
C LEU A 224 -9.90 -0.03 5.47
N SER A 225 -10.49 0.67 4.50
CA SER A 225 -11.87 1.16 4.52
C SER A 225 -12.68 0.76 3.26
N CYS A 226 -12.20 -0.23 2.50
CA CYS A 226 -12.86 -0.72 1.29
C CYS A 226 -14.06 -1.64 1.57
N LEU A 227 -15.19 -1.38 0.92
CA LEU A 227 -16.37 -2.26 0.92
C LEU A 227 -16.16 -3.44 -0.04
N ASP A 228 -16.38 -4.68 0.42
CA ASP A 228 -16.33 -5.91 -0.40
C ASP A 228 -15.07 -6.08 -1.27
N GLY A 229 -13.94 -5.52 -0.83
CA GLY A 229 -12.65 -5.65 -1.49
C GLY A 229 -11.93 -6.98 -1.19
N HIS A 230 -10.98 -7.33 -2.05
CA HIS A 230 -10.05 -8.44 -1.85
C HIS A 230 -8.62 -7.89 -1.78
N VAL A 231 -7.92 -8.14 -0.68
CA VAL A 231 -6.55 -7.64 -0.46
C VAL A 231 -5.64 -8.82 -0.16
N ARG A 232 -4.51 -8.93 -0.86
CA ARG A 232 -3.56 -10.02 -0.68
C ARG A 232 -2.15 -9.49 -0.51
N ILE A 233 -1.50 -9.80 0.60
CA ILE A 233 -0.11 -9.46 0.87
C ILE A 233 0.66 -10.78 0.96
N ASN A 234 1.39 -11.18 -0.09
CA ASN A 234 2.22 -12.40 -0.08
C ASN A 234 3.56 -12.19 0.67
N GLY A 235 3.54 -11.35 1.71
CA GLY A 235 4.63 -10.97 2.58
C GLY A 235 4.07 -10.44 3.90
N ASN A 236 4.89 -9.70 4.65
CA ASN A 236 4.52 -9.23 5.98
C ASN A 236 4.08 -7.76 5.99
N ILE A 237 3.26 -7.40 6.97
CA ILE A 237 2.81 -6.03 7.23
C ILE A 237 3.45 -5.55 8.53
N TYR A 238 4.12 -4.40 8.48
CA TYR A 238 4.83 -3.80 9.61
C TYR A 238 4.40 -2.34 9.79
N ALA A 239 4.13 -1.93 11.02
CA ALA A 239 4.38 -0.56 11.45
C ALA A 239 5.82 -0.44 11.97
N SER A 240 6.46 0.74 11.83
CA SER A 240 7.87 0.89 12.19
C SER A 240 8.12 1.45 13.61
N HIS A 241 7.30 2.38 14.10
CA HIS A 241 7.33 2.85 15.48
C HIS A 241 5.94 2.96 16.11
N ASP A 242 5.44 4.14 16.49
CA ASP A 242 4.22 4.26 17.32
C ASP A 242 2.92 4.20 16.48
N ALA A 243 2.79 3.12 15.69
CA ALA A 243 1.64 2.85 14.85
C ALA A 243 1.23 1.37 14.86
N THR A 244 -0.05 1.14 14.58
CA THR A 244 -0.63 -0.20 14.46
C THR A 244 -0.27 -0.83 13.09
N GLY A 245 0.00 -2.13 13.07
CA GLY A 245 0.39 -2.85 11.84
C GLY A 245 -0.69 -2.80 10.75
N MET A 246 -1.94 -3.11 11.11
CA MET A 246 -3.10 -2.99 10.24
C MET A 246 -4.31 -2.40 11.00
N GLN A 247 -4.94 -1.38 10.41
CA GLN A 247 -6.22 -0.81 10.86
C GLN A 247 -7.36 -1.15 9.89
N ILE A 248 -8.53 -1.50 10.43
CA ILE A 248 -9.75 -1.81 9.67
C ILE A 248 -10.91 -0.97 10.22
N ASN A 249 -11.55 -0.21 9.32
CA ASN A 249 -12.53 0.85 9.64
C ASN A 249 -13.82 0.81 8.77
N VAL A 250 -14.26 -0.36 8.29
CA VAL A 250 -15.48 -0.50 7.46
C VAL A 250 -16.63 -1.15 8.21
N GLU A 251 -17.83 -0.59 8.10
CA GLU A 251 -19.04 -1.03 8.82
C GLU A 251 -19.80 -2.21 8.18
N ALA A 252 -19.41 -2.70 7.00
CA ALA A 252 -20.17 -3.72 6.26
C ALA A 252 -19.37 -4.56 5.24
N ALA A 253 -18.03 -4.67 5.36
CA ALA A 253 -17.21 -5.13 4.24
C ALA A 253 -16.82 -6.62 4.28
N ASN A 254 -17.04 -7.35 3.18
CA ASN A 254 -16.50 -8.69 2.96
C ASN A 254 -15.00 -8.68 2.59
N ILE A 255 -14.17 -7.93 3.31
CA ILE A 255 -12.71 -7.97 3.17
C ILE A 255 -12.25 -9.42 3.31
N THR A 256 -11.75 -9.98 2.22
CA THR A 256 -10.85 -11.13 2.27
C THR A 256 -9.43 -10.59 2.26
N LEU A 257 -8.76 -10.75 3.40
CA LEU A 257 -7.32 -10.56 3.51
C LEU A 257 -6.64 -11.93 3.57
N ASP A 258 -5.49 -12.06 2.88
CA ASP A 258 -4.49 -13.08 3.14
C ASP A 258 -3.12 -12.40 3.31
N ALA A 259 -2.47 -12.60 4.46
CA ALA A 259 -1.16 -12.06 4.79
C ALA A 259 -0.38 -13.01 5.71
N ASP A 260 0.96 -13.00 5.60
CA ASP A 260 1.83 -13.87 6.40
C ASP A 260 1.85 -13.41 7.86
N GLU A 261 2.60 -12.36 8.17
CA GLU A 261 2.65 -11.77 9.52
C GLU A 261 2.22 -10.30 9.53
N VAL A 262 1.53 -9.88 10.60
CA VAL A 262 1.18 -8.47 10.86
C VAL A 262 1.74 -8.04 12.22
N HIS A 263 2.52 -6.96 12.24
CA HIS A 263 3.24 -6.47 13.42
C HIS A 263 2.91 -5.00 13.73
N GLY A 264 2.51 -4.73 14.98
CA GLY A 264 2.55 -3.38 15.56
C GLY A 264 3.97 -2.99 15.97
N GLY A 265 4.26 -1.69 16.04
CA GLY A 265 5.60 -1.18 16.36
C GLY A 265 5.86 -0.91 17.86
N GLY A 266 6.46 0.23 18.18
CA GLY A 266 7.03 0.54 19.50
C GLY A 266 6.02 0.82 20.61
N GLY A 267 5.01 1.65 20.34
CA GLY A 267 4.29 2.45 21.35
C GLY A 267 3.28 1.75 22.26
N VAL A 268 2.58 2.58 23.04
CA VAL A 268 1.45 2.23 23.93
C VAL A 268 0.13 2.24 23.14
N ASP A 269 -0.79 1.33 23.48
CA ASP A 269 -2.05 1.12 22.74
C ASP A 269 -1.81 0.77 21.25
N ILE A 270 -0.68 0.10 20.95
CA ILE A 270 -0.28 -0.26 19.58
C ILE A 270 -0.60 -1.73 19.29
N HIS A 271 -1.28 -1.99 18.19
CA HIS A 271 -1.78 -3.32 17.87
C HIS A 271 -1.10 -3.90 16.63
N GLY A 272 -1.09 -5.24 16.52
CA GLY A 272 -0.87 -5.90 15.24
C GLY A 272 -2.05 -5.60 14.32
N ILE A 273 -3.25 -5.90 14.82
CA ILE A 273 -4.51 -5.64 14.13
C ILE A 273 -5.42 -4.81 15.04
N TYR A 274 -5.85 -3.65 14.58
CA TYR A 274 -6.94 -2.86 15.19
C TYR A 274 -8.16 -2.90 14.29
N ASN A 275 -9.30 -3.34 14.82
CA ASN A 275 -10.57 -3.29 14.12
C ASN A 275 -11.60 -2.47 14.92
N SER A 276 -11.98 -1.32 14.36
CA SER A 276 -13.03 -0.47 14.93
C SER A 276 -14.44 -0.92 14.52
N ALA A 277 -14.57 -1.59 13.37
CA ALA A 277 -15.82 -1.64 12.62
C ALA A 277 -16.30 -3.08 12.30
N ALA A 278 -17.41 -3.20 11.58
CA ALA A 278 -18.23 -4.41 11.55
C ALA A 278 -18.09 -5.24 10.26
N GLN A 279 -18.05 -6.56 10.47
CA GLN A 279 -18.02 -7.61 9.45
C GLN A 279 -16.73 -7.64 8.60
N GLY A 280 -16.47 -8.80 7.99
CA GLY A 280 -15.22 -9.10 7.27
C GLY A 280 -14.60 -10.44 7.64
N LYS A 281 -13.73 -10.97 6.76
CA LYS A 281 -13.17 -12.33 6.82
C LYS A 281 -11.65 -12.33 6.55
N ILE A 282 -10.92 -11.72 7.48
CA ILE A 282 -9.45 -11.68 7.49
C ILE A 282 -8.87 -13.09 7.70
N THR A 283 -7.92 -13.50 6.88
CA THR A 283 -7.11 -14.71 7.07
C THR A 283 -5.65 -14.30 7.20
N ILE A 284 -5.00 -14.63 8.31
CA ILE A 284 -3.61 -14.22 8.59
C ILE A 284 -2.87 -15.38 9.25
N LYS A 285 -1.58 -15.60 8.95
CA LYS A 285 -0.83 -16.66 9.64
C LYS A 285 -0.53 -16.26 11.08
N LYS A 286 0.03 -15.07 11.28
CA LYS A 286 0.46 -14.56 12.59
C LYS A 286 0.19 -13.07 12.78
N ALA A 287 -0.29 -12.69 13.96
CA ALA A 287 -0.47 -11.29 14.37
C ALA A 287 0.29 -11.01 15.67
N VAL A 288 1.02 -9.89 15.74
CA VAL A 288 1.93 -9.53 16.83
C VAL A 288 1.65 -8.10 17.27
N GLY A 289 1.36 -7.92 18.57
CA GLY A 289 1.12 -6.60 19.17
C GLY A 289 2.38 -5.74 19.28
N GLY A 290 2.20 -4.43 19.43
CA GLY A 290 3.30 -3.49 19.67
C GLY A 290 4.04 -3.74 20.98
N SER A 291 5.16 -3.05 21.17
CA SER A 291 6.06 -3.35 22.30
C SER A 291 5.63 -2.70 23.63
N GLY A 292 4.87 -1.60 23.61
CA GLY A 292 4.46 -0.83 24.78
C GLY A 292 3.24 -1.38 25.53
N GLU A 293 2.81 -0.70 26.59
CA GLU A 293 1.66 -1.13 27.41
C GLU A 293 0.34 -1.12 26.62
N ASN A 294 -0.65 -1.92 27.06
CA ASN A 294 -1.95 -2.16 26.41
C ASN A 294 -1.90 -2.78 24.99
N SER A 295 -0.72 -3.01 24.42
CA SER A 295 -0.52 -3.47 23.05
C SER A 295 -1.07 -4.88 22.80
N CYS A 296 -1.75 -5.08 21.65
CA CYS A 296 -2.48 -6.33 21.38
C CYS A 296 -2.17 -6.94 20.01
N GLY A 297 -2.11 -8.27 19.93
CA GLY A 297 -2.02 -8.96 18.62
C GLY A 297 -3.24 -8.68 17.75
N ILE A 298 -4.44 -8.80 18.33
CA ILE A 298 -5.70 -8.27 17.80
C ILE A 298 -6.39 -7.45 18.89
N TYR A 299 -6.86 -6.25 18.53
CA TYR A 299 -7.80 -5.43 19.28
C TYR A 299 -9.07 -5.20 18.45
N SER A 300 -10.24 -5.36 19.07
CA SER A 300 -11.53 -5.31 18.38
C SER A 300 -12.58 -4.54 19.18
N GLU A 301 -13.05 -3.41 18.65
CA GLU A 301 -14.09 -2.59 19.30
C GLU A 301 -15.51 -2.97 18.85
N THR A 302 -15.67 -3.62 17.70
CA THR A 302 -16.99 -3.92 17.13
C THR A 302 -17.88 -4.77 18.03
N THR A 303 -19.18 -4.47 17.98
CA THR A 303 -20.29 -5.22 18.56
C THR A 303 -20.69 -6.45 17.73
N GLU A 304 -20.15 -6.60 16.51
CA GLU A 304 -20.56 -7.63 15.55
C GLU A 304 -19.55 -8.79 15.42
N THR A 305 -19.93 -9.84 14.69
CA THR A 305 -19.06 -11.03 14.51
C THR A 305 -17.89 -10.70 13.58
N PHE A 306 -16.67 -10.81 14.10
CA PHE A 306 -15.44 -10.41 13.41
C PHE A 306 -14.64 -11.65 13.01
N ASN A 307 -14.88 -12.15 11.78
CA ASN A 307 -14.41 -13.46 11.33
C ASN A 307 -12.91 -13.48 10.95
N VAL A 308 -12.03 -13.09 11.87
CA VAL A 308 -10.59 -13.33 11.74
C VAL A 308 -10.33 -14.83 11.88
N VAL A 309 -9.64 -15.39 10.89
CA VAL A 309 -9.08 -16.74 10.90
C VAL A 309 -7.56 -16.62 11.03
N ILE A 310 -7.02 -16.84 12.23
CA ILE A 310 -5.56 -16.92 12.43
C ILE A 310 -5.10 -18.37 12.48
N THR A 311 -4.13 -18.74 11.64
CA THR A 311 -3.70 -20.14 11.45
C THR A 311 -2.51 -20.58 12.29
N GLU A 312 -1.64 -19.68 12.75
CA GLU A 312 -0.42 -20.05 13.51
C GLU A 312 -0.36 -19.46 14.93
N ALA A 313 -0.40 -18.12 15.07
CA ALA A 313 -0.27 -17.47 16.38
C ALA A 313 -0.87 -16.06 16.46
N VAL A 314 -1.46 -15.72 17.61
CA VAL A 314 -1.77 -14.35 18.02
C VAL A 314 -0.91 -14.03 19.25
N ILE A 315 -0.01 -13.05 19.12
CA ILE A 315 1.00 -12.73 20.15
C ILE A 315 0.71 -11.33 20.68
N GLY A 316 0.55 -11.19 21.99
CA GLY A 316 0.37 -9.90 22.65
C GLY A 316 1.65 -9.08 22.68
N GLY A 317 1.51 -7.80 23.02
CA GLY A 317 2.67 -6.93 23.25
C GLY A 317 3.56 -7.40 24.40
N THR A 318 4.81 -6.94 24.42
CA THR A 318 5.83 -7.39 25.38
C THR A 318 5.68 -6.84 26.80
N ASN A 319 4.75 -5.92 27.03
CA ASN A 319 4.63 -5.12 28.24
C ASN A 319 3.38 -5.46 29.08
N ARG A 320 3.06 -4.62 30.07
CA ARG A 320 1.85 -4.77 30.90
C ARG A 320 0.58 -4.49 30.11
N ASN A 321 -0.54 -5.01 30.62
CA ASN A 321 -1.89 -4.97 30.03
C ASN A 321 -1.98 -5.42 28.56
N SER A 322 -1.01 -6.19 28.07
CA SER A 322 -0.86 -6.56 26.66
C SER A 322 -1.42 -7.96 26.39
N TYR A 323 -2.33 -8.08 25.41
CA TYR A 323 -3.11 -9.30 25.17
C TYR A 323 -2.87 -9.86 23.76
N GLY A 324 -2.91 -11.18 23.59
CA GLY A 324 -2.95 -11.76 22.25
C GLY A 324 -4.22 -11.33 21.50
N PHE A 325 -5.38 -11.48 22.13
CA PHE A 325 -6.68 -11.03 21.60
C PHE A 325 -7.47 -10.26 22.66
N TYR A 326 -7.95 -9.07 22.32
CA TYR A 326 -8.86 -8.26 23.14
C TYR A 326 -10.11 -7.85 22.35
N SER A 327 -11.30 -7.97 22.95
CA SER A 327 -12.56 -7.49 22.37
C SER A 327 -13.35 -6.67 23.38
N ARG A 328 -13.48 -5.36 23.13
CA ARG A 328 -14.00 -4.38 24.09
C ARG A 328 -15.50 -4.53 24.37
N MET A 329 -16.28 -4.89 23.35
CA MET A 329 -17.75 -4.92 23.44
C MET A 329 -18.37 -6.33 23.54
N GLY A 330 -17.55 -7.37 23.78
CA GLY A 330 -17.96 -8.71 24.24
C GLY A 330 -18.71 -9.60 23.24
N ASN A 331 -19.40 -9.02 22.26
CA ASN A 331 -20.08 -9.74 21.18
C ASN A 331 -19.16 -10.04 19.99
N GLY A 332 -18.05 -9.31 19.84
CA GLY A 332 -16.97 -9.65 18.94
C GLY A 332 -16.44 -11.06 19.20
N GLY A 333 -16.48 -11.90 18.17
CA GLY A 333 -15.99 -13.28 18.23
C GLY A 333 -15.17 -13.61 16.99
N ALA A 334 -13.95 -14.13 17.22
CA ALA A 334 -12.99 -14.53 16.19
C ALA A 334 -12.78 -16.06 16.18
N ILE A 335 -12.27 -16.59 15.06
CA ILE A 335 -12.03 -18.02 14.83
C ILE A 335 -10.53 -18.29 14.80
N ILE A 336 -9.91 -18.32 15.99
CA ILE A 336 -8.47 -18.55 16.12
C ILE A 336 -8.20 -20.07 16.09
N LYS A 337 -7.40 -20.50 15.12
CA LYS A 337 -6.97 -21.90 14.91
C LYS A 337 -5.51 -22.15 15.32
N GLY A 338 -4.72 -21.08 15.31
CA GLY A 338 -3.38 -21.02 15.90
C GLY A 338 -3.40 -20.87 17.43
N ASN A 339 -2.23 -20.62 18.02
CA ASN A 339 -2.08 -20.38 19.46
C ASN A 339 -2.47 -18.93 19.82
N ILE A 340 -2.90 -18.67 21.06
CA ILE A 340 -2.86 -17.33 21.65
C ILE A 340 -1.71 -17.30 22.67
N ILE A 341 -0.86 -16.28 22.58
CA ILE A 341 0.30 -16.06 23.45
C ILE A 341 0.14 -14.66 24.04
N ASP A 342 -0.47 -14.57 25.22
CA ASP A 342 -0.54 -13.33 26.01
C ASP A 342 0.84 -12.97 26.58
N SER A 343 1.02 -11.71 27.02
CA SER A 343 2.24 -11.32 27.72
C SER A 343 2.35 -12.03 29.08
N LEU A 344 3.57 -12.20 29.57
CA LEU A 344 3.88 -12.86 30.86
C LEU A 344 3.24 -12.18 32.10
N MET A 345 2.55 -11.04 31.92
CA MET A 345 1.98 -10.23 33.01
C MET A 345 0.45 -10.03 32.91
N CYS A 346 -0.28 -10.73 32.02
CA CYS A 346 -1.65 -10.33 31.65
C CYS A 346 -2.69 -11.47 31.63
N SER A 347 -3.95 -11.10 31.91
CA SER A 347 -5.15 -11.96 31.91
C SER A 347 -6.14 -11.51 30.84
N ALA A 348 -6.29 -12.27 29.74
CA ALA A 348 -7.15 -11.86 28.63
C ALA A 348 -8.66 -11.85 28.99
N ILE A 349 -9.26 -10.66 28.95
CA ILE A 349 -10.72 -10.47 28.99
C ILE A 349 -11.29 -10.83 27.62
N ALA A 350 -11.95 -11.98 27.53
CA ALA A 350 -12.43 -12.53 26.26
C ALA A 350 -13.90 -12.18 25.97
N GLY A 351 -14.15 -11.73 24.73
CA GLY A 351 -15.45 -11.88 24.06
C GLY A 351 -15.72 -13.35 23.68
N LYS A 352 -16.63 -13.60 22.74
CA LYS A 352 -16.93 -14.97 22.27
C LYS A 352 -15.85 -15.53 21.34
N ILE A 353 -14.66 -15.84 21.88
CA ILE A 353 -13.61 -16.55 21.13
C ILE A 353 -14.10 -17.96 20.80
N ARG A 354 -14.14 -18.31 19.51
CA ARG A 354 -14.36 -19.69 19.05
C ARG A 354 -13.02 -20.28 18.61
N VAL A 355 -12.40 -21.06 19.48
CA VAL A 355 -11.27 -21.91 19.09
C VAL A 355 -11.81 -23.16 18.40
N ASP A 356 -11.57 -23.31 17.10
CA ASP A 356 -11.81 -24.58 16.41
C ASP A 356 -10.63 -25.53 16.70
N VAL A 357 -10.87 -26.51 17.58
CA VAL A 357 -9.82 -27.32 18.23
C VAL A 357 -9.20 -28.34 17.26
N GLY A 358 -8.14 -27.93 16.56
CA GLY A 358 -7.28 -28.81 15.76
C GLY A 358 -5.84 -28.97 16.28
N SER A 359 -5.35 -28.01 17.06
CA SER A 359 -3.99 -27.93 17.59
C SER A 359 -3.99 -28.02 19.13
N ALA A 360 -3.12 -28.86 19.69
CA ALA A 360 -3.03 -29.04 21.14
C ALA A 360 -2.05 -28.04 21.76
N ASN A 361 -2.57 -26.93 22.32
CA ASN A 361 -1.90 -26.12 23.34
C ASN A 361 -2.91 -25.28 24.15
N TYR A 362 -2.44 -24.58 25.18
CA TYR A 362 -3.25 -24.07 26.28
C TYR A 362 -3.98 -22.75 26.00
N TYR A 363 -5.15 -22.61 26.63
CA TYR A 363 -5.87 -21.34 26.80
C TYR A 363 -6.24 -21.16 28.27
N GLN A 364 -6.08 -19.94 28.80
CA GLN A 364 -6.57 -19.55 30.12
C GLN A 364 -7.38 -18.25 30.00
N ALA A 365 -8.60 -18.35 29.48
CA ALA A 365 -9.49 -17.21 29.33
C ALA A 365 -10.02 -16.72 30.70
N TYR A 366 -10.12 -15.40 30.86
CA TYR A 366 -10.69 -14.76 32.04
C TYR A 366 -12.04 -14.13 31.68
N ASP A 367 -12.96 -14.06 32.65
CA ASP A 367 -14.19 -13.28 32.48
C ASP A 367 -14.00 -11.81 32.81
N VAL A 368 -15.03 -11.00 32.57
CA VAL A 368 -15.08 -9.54 32.79
C VAL A 368 -14.84 -9.06 34.23
N ASN A 369 -14.48 -9.95 35.16
CA ASN A 369 -14.13 -9.66 36.55
C ASN A 369 -12.75 -10.25 36.94
N ASP A 370 -11.85 -10.49 35.97
CA ASP A 370 -10.53 -11.14 36.15
C ASP A 370 -10.58 -12.51 36.85
N LYS A 371 -11.70 -13.22 36.71
CA LYS A 371 -11.83 -14.59 37.22
C LYS A 371 -11.47 -15.59 36.11
N PRO A 372 -10.44 -16.44 36.29
CA PRO A 372 -10.04 -17.41 35.27
C PRO A 372 -11.15 -18.44 35.06
N LYS A 373 -11.89 -18.31 33.95
CA LYS A 373 -12.91 -19.26 33.56
C LYS A 373 -12.25 -20.40 32.80
N LYS A 374 -12.13 -21.54 33.47
CA LYS A 374 -12.04 -22.83 32.76
C LYS A 374 -13.32 -23.04 31.97
N TYR A 375 -13.28 -22.75 30.67
CA TYR A 375 -14.29 -23.24 29.74
C TYR A 375 -14.14 -24.76 29.65
N GLY A 376 -15.01 -25.47 30.39
CA GLY A 376 -15.07 -26.92 30.37
C GLY A 376 -15.56 -27.40 29.01
N LEU A 377 -14.65 -27.84 28.15
CA LEU A 377 -14.99 -28.56 26.93
C LEU A 377 -15.83 -29.78 27.32
N ASN A 378 -17.10 -29.79 26.90
CA ASN A 378 -18.05 -30.81 27.32
C ASN A 378 -17.94 -32.07 26.43
N ALA A 379 -16.77 -32.70 26.49
CA ALA A 379 -16.45 -34.00 25.90
C ALA A 379 -15.67 -34.82 26.95
N ALA A 380 -15.85 -36.14 26.97
CA ALA A 380 -15.55 -36.94 28.16
C ALA A 380 -14.05 -37.21 28.42
N SER A 381 -13.76 -37.46 29.70
CA SER A 381 -12.51 -37.99 30.30
C SER A 381 -11.36 -37.00 30.59
N PRO A 382 -10.45 -37.31 31.55
CA PRO A 382 -9.63 -36.30 32.21
C PRO A 382 -8.14 -36.36 31.86
N PHE A 383 -7.52 -35.21 31.60
CA PHE A 383 -6.06 -35.04 31.65
C PHE A 383 -5.61 -34.28 32.90
N ARG A 384 -4.51 -34.74 33.50
CA ARG A 384 -3.95 -34.21 34.75
C ARG A 384 -3.17 -32.92 34.50
N ARG A 385 -3.22 -31.99 35.46
CA ARG A 385 -2.24 -30.90 35.56
C ARG A 385 -0.86 -31.46 35.87
N SER A 386 0.12 -31.25 35.02
CA SER A 386 1.50 -31.04 35.46
C SER A 386 1.64 -29.61 35.98
N ARG A 387 2.30 -29.45 37.14
CA ARG A 387 2.94 -28.19 37.51
C ARG A 387 4.39 -28.27 37.02
N PHE A 388 4.96 -27.14 36.68
CA PHE A 388 6.39 -26.91 36.87
C PHE A 388 6.60 -25.73 37.83
N VAL A 389 7.84 -25.62 38.31
CA VAL A 389 8.34 -24.59 39.24
C VAL A 389 9.12 -23.58 38.40
#